data_AF-A0A7V8FBG3-F1
#
_entry.id   AF-A0A7V8FBG3-F1
#
_cell.length_a   1.000
_cell.length_b   1.000
_cell.length_c   1.000
_cell.angle_alpha   90.00
_cell.angle_beta   90.00
_cell.angle_gamma   90.00
#
_symmetry.space_group_name_H-M   'P 1'
#
loop_
_entity.id
_entity.type
_entity.pdbx_description
1 polymer ?
#
loop_
_entity_poly.entity_id
_entity_poly.type
_entity_poly.pdbx_seq_one_letter_code
_entity_poly.pdbx_strand_id
1 'polypeptide(L)'
;MTDHDIDARPPRTSWFAGLLFWLGTLCILVPLVLLFAIKGQGGGYNALYGAVAVLQVGVFTMPVGLVLLIAYTVIDRPWRRPIGQVWLYWLQVAGLVVLMLAVGSELLGEWRHRRQVAQDAAWAERSVERIRLIEAALAKDDDATVAREYAVCNGYCPRWRLIFDAMANHASRSLDVLVKDLTPVTYENEGFYREQSATMCRDGVTYRNDASLAGWAGTLGDRAIVERLLPLWGAEEKQAALYGAAFGNQPDIMDLMLAHGATLAPPGADDVEPHDALSQAVEAATRAGATDALAWLAAHADRPVPADNYVWVELENWINASPPSRWRGNLEPLLDALLRLGVARQERPLIGAIQRSDAVLARALIRRGIKLDDPSDDPWAGQLKTLLAGPADAIGTDDGENVKPCERASSETE
;
A
#
# COMPACT_ATOMS: atom_id res chain seq x y z
N MET A 1 -99.29 -19.56 27.71
CA MET A 1 -99.02 -20.91 27.17
C MET A 1 -99.12 -20.79 25.67
N THR A 2 -98.06 -20.84 24.88
CA THR A 2 -96.77 -21.50 25.07
C THR A 2 -95.64 -20.70 24.43
N ASP A 3 -94.55 -20.61 25.18
CA ASP A 3 -93.15 -20.55 24.76
C ASP A 3 -92.87 -20.94 23.30
N HIS A 4 -92.20 -20.03 22.60
CA HIS A 4 -91.23 -20.38 21.57
C HIS A 4 -89.96 -19.58 21.83
N ASP A 5 -89.22 -20.06 22.83
CA ASP A 5 -87.82 -19.72 23.07
C ASP A 5 -86.99 -20.46 22.01
N ILE A 6 -86.66 -19.76 20.92
CA ILE A 6 -85.79 -20.29 19.86
C ILE A 6 -84.37 -20.23 20.40
N ASP A 7 -83.89 -21.42 20.76
CA ASP A 7 -82.53 -21.81 21.15
C ASP A 7 -81.47 -21.19 20.22
N ALA A 8 -81.10 -19.93 20.49
CA ALA A 8 -80.03 -19.21 19.82
C ALA A 8 -78.69 -19.73 20.33
N ARG A 9 -78.36 -20.98 19.99
CA ARG A 9 -77.01 -21.49 20.20
C ARG A 9 -76.06 -20.57 19.45
N PRO A 10 -75.11 -19.91 20.14
CA PRO A 10 -74.15 -19.07 19.47
C PRO A 10 -73.44 -19.93 18.43
N PRO A 11 -73.36 -19.49 17.17
CA PRO A 11 -72.81 -20.31 16.10
C PRO A 11 -71.38 -20.71 16.49
N ARG A 12 -71.12 -22.03 16.51
CA ARG A 12 -69.81 -22.64 16.83
C ARG A 12 -68.65 -22.13 15.98
N THR A 13 -68.89 -21.27 15.00
CA THR A 13 -67.89 -20.59 14.19
C THR A 13 -67.20 -19.42 14.88
N SER A 14 -67.77 -18.84 15.95
CA SER A 14 -67.22 -17.63 16.60
C SER A 14 -65.94 -17.89 17.40
N TRP A 15 -65.83 -19.04 18.08
CA TRP A 15 -64.67 -19.35 18.91
C TRP A 15 -63.42 -19.70 18.09
N PHE A 16 -63.61 -20.39 16.96
CA PHE A 16 -62.51 -20.68 16.02
C PHE A 16 -61.94 -19.40 15.39
N ALA A 17 -62.79 -18.45 15.00
CA ALA A 17 -62.34 -17.17 14.46
C ALA A 17 -61.52 -16.36 15.48
N GLY A 18 -61.93 -16.37 16.76
CA GLY A 18 -61.18 -15.74 17.84
C GLY A 18 -59.82 -16.39 18.10
N LEU A 19 -59.74 -17.73 18.05
CA LEU A 19 -58.47 -18.46 18.21
C LEU A 19 -57.47 -18.11 17.10
N LEU A 20 -57.92 -18.14 15.83
CA LEU A 20 -57.09 -17.79 14.67
C LEU A 20 -56.57 -16.35 14.76
N PHE A 21 -57.41 -15.43 15.22
CA PHE A 21 -57.04 -14.04 15.44
C PHE A 21 -55.94 -13.86 16.49
N TRP A 22 -56.07 -14.49 17.66
CA TRP A 22 -55.07 -14.37 18.73
C TRP A 22 -53.75 -15.06 18.39
N LEU A 23 -53.79 -16.22 17.72
CA LEU A 23 -52.58 -16.87 17.22
C LEU A 23 -51.87 -16.00 16.17
N GLY A 24 -52.60 -15.43 15.22
CA GLY A 24 -52.05 -14.45 14.28
C GLY A 24 -51.46 -13.22 14.97
N THR A 25 -52.13 -12.71 16.01
CA THR A 25 -51.65 -11.58 16.83
C THR A 25 -50.31 -11.89 17.47
N LEU A 26 -50.18 -13.05 18.13
CA LEU A 26 -48.95 -13.45 18.79
C LEU A 26 -47.80 -13.65 17.80
N CYS A 27 -48.07 -14.28 16.65
CA CYS A 27 -47.06 -14.47 15.61
C CYS A 27 -46.53 -13.15 15.02
N ILE A 28 -47.35 -12.09 14.96
CA ILE A 28 -46.97 -10.80 14.37
C ILE A 28 -46.38 -9.84 15.42
N LEU A 29 -46.98 -9.76 16.61
CA LEU A 29 -46.59 -8.76 17.62
C LEU A 29 -45.39 -9.18 18.46
N VAL A 30 -45.19 -10.48 18.73
CA VAL A 30 -44.05 -10.94 19.54
C VAL A 30 -42.71 -10.58 18.88
N PRO A 31 -42.47 -10.82 17.57
CA PRO A 31 -41.24 -10.38 16.92
C PRO A 31 -41.06 -8.85 16.93
N LEU A 32 -42.14 -8.09 16.75
CA LEU A 32 -42.09 -6.62 16.78
C LEU A 32 -41.72 -6.07 18.16
N VAL A 33 -42.29 -6.62 19.22
CA VAL A 33 -41.97 -6.24 20.61
C VAL A 33 -40.53 -6.60 20.94
N LEU A 34 -40.07 -7.79 20.52
CA LEU A 34 -38.68 -8.21 20.70
C LEU A 34 -37.70 -7.29 19.93
N LEU A 35 -38.00 -6.93 18.69
CA LEU A 35 -37.21 -5.97 17.91
C LEU A 35 -37.10 -4.61 18.62
N PHE A 36 -38.20 -4.11 19.17
CA PHE A 36 -38.22 -2.81 19.88
C PHE A 36 -37.47 -2.88 21.22
N ALA A 37 -37.62 -3.98 21.95
CA ALA A 37 -36.91 -4.21 23.21
C ALA A 37 -35.39 -4.28 23.02
N ILE A 38 -34.93 -4.96 21.96
CA ILE A 38 -33.50 -5.08 21.63
C ILE A 38 -32.92 -3.73 21.20
N LYS A 39 -33.66 -2.92 20.44
CA LYS A 39 -33.22 -1.58 20.04
C LYS A 39 -33.07 -0.61 21.24
N GLY A 40 -33.79 -0.87 22.33
CA GLY A 40 -33.74 -0.06 23.55
C GLY A 40 -32.57 -0.37 24.52
N GLN A 41 -31.91 -1.52 24.40
CA GLN A 41 -30.89 -1.98 25.37
C GLN A 41 -29.43 -1.59 25.05
N GLY A 42 -29.21 -0.69 24.08
CA GLY A 42 -27.89 -0.11 23.82
C GLY A 42 -27.26 -0.57 22.49
N GLY A 43 -26.68 0.40 21.76
CA GLY A 43 -26.10 0.18 20.43
C GLY A 43 -24.83 -0.68 20.50
N GLY A 44 -24.73 -1.68 19.63
CA GLY A 44 -23.56 -2.53 19.48
C GLY A 44 -23.86 -3.85 18.78
N TYR A 45 -22.82 -4.67 18.58
CA TYR A 45 -22.89 -5.97 17.90
C TYR A 45 -23.96 -6.92 18.49
N ASN A 46 -24.24 -6.86 19.79
CA ASN A 46 -25.27 -7.70 20.43
C ASN A 46 -26.70 -7.33 20.02
N ALA A 47 -26.99 -6.06 19.74
CA ALA A 47 -28.28 -5.64 19.20
C ALA A 47 -28.47 -6.14 17.76
N LEU A 48 -27.37 -6.22 16.99
CA LEU A 48 -27.38 -6.78 15.63
C LEU A 48 -27.70 -8.29 15.65
N TYR A 49 -27.00 -9.08 16.46
CA TYR A 49 -27.27 -10.52 16.58
C TYR A 49 -28.65 -10.83 17.15
N GLY A 50 -29.11 -10.03 18.13
CA GLY A 50 -30.47 -10.13 18.66
C GLY A 50 -31.53 -9.84 17.59
N ALA A 51 -31.34 -8.79 16.78
CA ALA A 51 -32.23 -8.46 15.68
C ALA A 51 -32.25 -9.55 14.59
N VAL A 52 -31.09 -10.12 14.25
CA VAL A 52 -30.98 -11.22 13.28
C VAL A 52 -31.70 -12.48 13.78
N ALA A 53 -31.54 -12.85 15.06
CA ALA A 53 -32.23 -14.00 15.64
C ALA A 53 -33.76 -13.82 15.66
N VAL A 54 -34.24 -12.61 15.98
CA VAL A 54 -35.67 -12.28 15.95
C VAL A 54 -36.20 -12.25 14.51
N LEU A 55 -35.42 -11.77 13.55
CA LEU A 55 -35.76 -11.84 12.12
C LEU A 55 -35.82 -13.29 11.62
N GLN A 56 -34.90 -14.17 12.04
CA GLN A 56 -34.95 -15.58 11.66
C GLN A 56 -36.20 -16.29 12.18
N VAL A 57 -36.58 -16.06 13.45
CA VAL A 57 -37.84 -16.57 13.99
C VAL A 57 -39.03 -15.93 13.26
N GLY A 58 -38.96 -14.63 13.00
CA GLY A 58 -39.95 -13.86 12.25
C GLY A 58 -40.19 -14.39 10.84
N VAL A 59 -39.15 -14.82 10.11
CA VAL A 59 -39.26 -15.38 8.76
C VAL A 59 -40.14 -16.64 8.72
N PHE A 60 -40.16 -17.44 9.79
CA PHE A 60 -41.02 -18.62 9.88
C PHE A 60 -42.41 -18.33 10.46
N THR A 61 -42.53 -17.41 11.42
CA THR A 61 -43.81 -17.09 12.05
C THR A 61 -44.67 -16.14 11.20
N MET A 62 -44.06 -15.34 10.33
CA MET A 62 -44.72 -14.39 9.42
C MET A 62 -45.68 -15.05 8.42
N PRO A 63 -45.29 -16.06 7.63
CA PRO A 63 -46.20 -16.70 6.68
C PRO A 63 -47.39 -17.34 7.39
N VAL A 64 -47.15 -17.95 8.56
CA VAL A 64 -48.19 -18.56 9.38
C VAL A 64 -49.15 -17.48 9.88
N GLY A 65 -48.64 -16.39 10.47
CA GLY A 65 -49.46 -15.27 10.93
C GLY A 65 -50.26 -14.61 9.81
N LEU A 66 -49.67 -14.46 8.62
CA LEU A 66 -50.35 -13.94 7.42
C LEU A 66 -51.48 -14.87 6.97
N VAL A 67 -51.23 -16.18 6.87
CA VAL A 67 -52.26 -17.17 6.46
C VAL A 67 -53.41 -17.19 7.47
N LEU A 68 -53.10 -17.15 8.77
CA LEU A 68 -54.11 -17.08 9.83
C LEU A 68 -54.92 -15.78 9.76
N LEU A 69 -54.26 -14.65 9.50
CA LEU A 69 -54.93 -13.35 9.32
C LEU A 69 -55.83 -13.37 8.08
N ILE A 70 -55.36 -13.92 6.95
CA ILE A 70 -56.17 -14.08 5.73
C ILE A 70 -57.38 -14.97 6.01
N ALA A 71 -57.20 -16.13 6.65
CA ALA A 71 -58.29 -17.02 7.01
C ALA A 71 -59.33 -16.33 7.90
N TYR A 72 -58.88 -15.61 8.94
CA TYR A 72 -59.74 -14.81 9.80
C TYR A 72 -60.51 -13.75 9.00
N THR A 73 -59.84 -13.05 8.09
CA THR A 73 -60.48 -12.02 7.26
C THR A 73 -61.59 -12.60 6.39
N VAL A 74 -61.34 -13.72 5.69
CA VAL A 74 -62.33 -14.35 4.82
C VAL A 74 -63.56 -14.82 5.60
N ILE A 75 -63.36 -15.38 6.80
CA ILE A 75 -64.42 -15.96 7.64
C ILE A 75 -65.26 -14.86 8.31
N ASP A 76 -64.63 -13.92 9.03
CA ASP A 76 -65.32 -12.97 9.92
C ASP A 76 -65.65 -11.63 9.23
N ARG A 77 -65.01 -11.34 8.09
CA ARG A 77 -65.16 -10.10 7.31
C ARG A 77 -65.07 -8.82 8.16
N PRO A 78 -64.01 -8.67 8.99
CA PRO A 78 -63.91 -7.58 9.96
C PRO A 78 -63.95 -6.19 9.31
N TRP A 79 -63.54 -6.06 8.04
CA TRP A 79 -63.56 -4.81 7.28
C TRP A 79 -64.96 -4.22 7.06
N ARG A 80 -66.04 -4.98 7.30
CA ARG A 80 -67.42 -4.47 7.20
C ARG A 80 -67.92 -3.84 8.50
N ARG A 81 -67.18 -3.99 9.62
CA ARG A 81 -67.55 -3.46 10.94
C ARG A 81 -66.96 -2.05 11.14
N PRO A 82 -67.60 -1.20 11.96
CA PRO A 82 -67.05 0.13 12.27
C PRO A 82 -65.68 0.00 12.95
N ILE A 83 -64.74 0.88 12.58
CA ILE A 83 -63.31 0.80 12.96
C ILE A 83 -63.10 0.62 14.47
N GLY A 84 -63.91 1.26 15.32
CA GLY A 84 -63.78 1.16 16.78
C GLY A 84 -63.94 -0.27 17.34
N GLN A 85 -64.62 -1.17 16.62
CA GLN A 85 -64.79 -2.57 17.05
C GLN A 85 -63.71 -3.52 16.50
N VAL A 86 -62.94 -3.08 15.51
CA VAL A 86 -61.94 -3.91 14.80
C VAL A 86 -60.57 -3.24 14.76
N TRP A 87 -60.28 -2.33 15.70
CA TRP A 87 -59.02 -1.57 15.73
C TRP A 87 -57.78 -2.49 15.86
N LEU A 88 -57.87 -3.58 16.63
CA LEU A 88 -56.78 -4.57 16.76
C LEU A 88 -56.48 -5.27 15.44
N TYR A 89 -57.50 -5.56 14.64
CA TYR A 89 -57.32 -6.14 13.30
C TYR A 89 -56.53 -5.19 12.40
N TRP A 90 -56.91 -3.90 12.37
CA TRP A 90 -56.17 -2.90 11.60
C TRP A 90 -54.74 -2.69 12.11
N LEU A 91 -54.51 -2.80 13.43
CA LEU A 91 -53.17 -2.75 14.01
C LEU A 91 -52.30 -3.94 13.59
N GLN A 92 -52.87 -5.15 13.50
CA GLN A 92 -52.16 -6.32 12.96
C GLN A 92 -51.80 -6.14 11.49
N VAL A 93 -52.72 -5.62 10.67
CA VAL A 93 -52.47 -5.33 9.25
C VAL A 93 -51.35 -4.30 9.12
N ALA A 94 -51.38 -3.22 9.90
CA ALA A 94 -50.31 -2.21 9.90
C ALA A 94 -48.97 -2.80 10.34
N GLY A 95 -48.94 -3.61 11.41
CA GLY A 95 -47.73 -4.29 11.87
C GLY A 95 -47.14 -5.24 10.82
N LEU A 96 -47.99 -5.98 10.11
CA LEU A 96 -47.60 -6.85 9.02
C LEU A 96 -47.02 -6.06 7.82
N VAL A 97 -47.63 -4.93 7.45
CA VAL A 97 -47.10 -4.05 6.39
C VAL A 97 -45.72 -3.51 6.77
N VAL A 98 -45.54 -3.01 8.00
CA VAL A 98 -44.24 -2.52 8.48
C VAL A 98 -43.19 -3.61 8.42
N LEU A 99 -43.54 -4.84 8.82
CA LEU A 99 -42.58 -5.93 8.83
C LEU A 99 -42.24 -6.43 7.42
N MET A 100 -43.21 -6.46 6.50
CA MET A 100 -42.94 -6.73 5.07
C MET A 100 -42.02 -5.68 4.45
N LEU A 101 -42.22 -4.39 4.78
CA LEU A 101 -41.33 -3.32 4.32
C LEU A 101 -39.90 -3.49 4.88
N ALA A 102 -39.76 -3.84 6.15
CA ALA A 102 -38.46 -4.09 6.78
C ALA A 102 -37.72 -5.28 6.15
N VAL A 103 -38.40 -6.42 5.97
CA VAL A 103 -37.82 -7.59 5.30
C VAL A 103 -37.52 -7.29 3.82
N GLY A 104 -38.41 -6.57 3.15
CA GLY A 104 -38.23 -6.16 1.75
C GLY A 104 -37.04 -5.22 1.55
N SER A 105 -36.79 -4.27 2.47
CA SER A 105 -35.62 -3.39 2.39
C SER A 105 -34.30 -4.13 2.58
N GLU A 106 -34.26 -5.12 3.48
CA GLU A 106 -33.07 -5.96 3.70
C GLU A 106 -32.78 -6.84 2.48
N LEU A 107 -33.80 -7.52 1.94
CA LEU A 107 -33.65 -8.32 0.72
C LEU A 107 -33.24 -7.47 -0.48
N LEU A 108 -33.79 -6.25 -0.61
CA LEU A 108 -33.40 -5.31 -1.66
C LEU A 108 -31.95 -4.82 -1.47
N GLY A 109 -31.54 -4.56 -0.24
CA GLY A 109 -30.17 -4.20 0.12
C GLY A 109 -29.19 -5.32 -0.20
N GLU A 110 -29.49 -6.54 0.20
CA GLU A 110 -28.68 -7.73 -0.08
C GLU A 110 -28.64 -8.04 -1.58
N TRP A 111 -29.75 -7.91 -2.30
CA TRP A 111 -29.78 -8.06 -3.76
C TRP A 111 -28.94 -6.98 -4.45
N ARG A 112 -29.02 -5.72 -4.03
CA ARG A 112 -28.18 -4.63 -4.55
C ARG A 112 -26.71 -4.90 -4.28
N HIS A 113 -26.39 -5.30 -3.06
CA HIS A 113 -25.02 -5.64 -2.68
C HIS A 113 -24.48 -6.83 -3.48
N ARG A 114 -25.23 -7.94 -3.59
CA ARG A 114 -24.85 -9.10 -4.42
C ARG A 114 -24.68 -8.73 -5.88
N ARG A 115 -25.56 -7.89 -6.42
CA ARG A 115 -25.46 -7.41 -7.80
C ARG A 115 -24.23 -6.51 -8.00
N GLN A 116 -23.93 -5.64 -7.04
CA GLN A 116 -22.76 -4.78 -7.07
C GLN A 116 -21.48 -5.62 -6.96
N VAL A 117 -21.38 -6.55 -6.02
CA VAL A 117 -20.25 -7.48 -5.88
C VAL A 117 -20.04 -8.31 -7.15
N ALA A 118 -21.11 -8.83 -7.77
CA ALA A 118 -21.00 -9.58 -9.02
C ALA A 118 -20.52 -8.69 -10.19
N GLN A 119 -20.96 -7.44 -10.23
CA GLN A 119 -20.49 -6.47 -11.21
C GLN A 119 -19.01 -6.14 -10.97
N ASP A 120 -18.62 -5.85 -9.74
CA ASP A 120 -17.25 -5.53 -9.34
C ASP A 120 -16.30 -6.70 -9.63
N ALA A 121 -16.71 -7.94 -9.36
CA ALA A 121 -15.94 -9.14 -9.70
C ALA A 121 -15.74 -9.29 -11.22
N ALA A 122 -16.80 -9.12 -12.01
CA ALA A 122 -16.73 -9.17 -13.47
C ALA A 122 -15.93 -7.99 -14.07
N TRP A 123 -15.83 -6.86 -13.36
CA TRP A 123 -14.95 -5.74 -13.72
C TRP A 123 -13.50 -6.02 -13.34
N ALA A 124 -13.23 -6.60 -12.17
CA ALA A 124 -11.90 -6.99 -11.71
C ALA A 124 -11.24 -8.02 -12.64
N GLU A 125 -11.99 -9.03 -13.09
CA GLU A 125 -11.47 -10.00 -14.06
C GLU A 125 -11.08 -9.33 -15.39
N ARG A 126 -11.90 -8.39 -15.87
CA ARG A 126 -11.62 -7.63 -17.09
C ARG A 126 -10.47 -6.63 -16.92
N SER A 127 -10.25 -6.09 -15.71
CA SER A 127 -9.14 -5.15 -15.47
C SER A 127 -7.80 -5.89 -15.45
N VAL A 128 -7.72 -7.11 -14.91
CA VAL A 128 -6.49 -7.92 -14.93
C VAL A 128 -6.00 -8.17 -16.35
N GLU A 129 -6.89 -8.60 -17.25
CA GLU A 129 -6.52 -8.82 -18.65
C GLU A 129 -6.05 -7.53 -19.33
N ARG A 130 -6.70 -6.40 -19.05
CA ARG A 130 -6.28 -5.10 -19.59
C ARG A 130 -4.95 -4.64 -19.03
N ILE A 131 -4.68 -4.83 -17.75
CA ILE A 131 -3.39 -4.51 -17.14
C ILE A 131 -2.28 -5.30 -17.85
N ARG A 132 -2.48 -6.60 -18.12
CA ARG A 132 -1.52 -7.39 -18.91
C ARG A 132 -1.28 -6.84 -20.31
N LEU A 133 -2.34 -6.39 -21.00
CA LEU A 133 -2.20 -5.76 -22.32
C LEU A 133 -1.45 -4.43 -22.24
N ILE A 134 -1.68 -3.64 -21.19
CA ILE A 134 -0.94 -2.39 -20.95
C ILE A 134 0.53 -2.70 -20.65
N GLU A 135 0.83 -3.62 -19.73
CA GLU A 135 2.20 -4.03 -19.39
C GLU A 135 2.96 -4.54 -20.63
N ALA A 136 2.32 -5.35 -21.47
CA ALA A 136 2.90 -5.82 -22.74
C ALA A 136 3.12 -4.69 -23.77
N ALA A 137 2.29 -3.65 -23.74
CA ALA A 137 2.43 -2.46 -24.58
C ALA A 137 3.54 -1.52 -24.06
N LEU A 138 3.65 -1.35 -22.73
CA LEU A 138 4.72 -0.61 -22.08
C LEU A 138 6.09 -1.19 -22.42
N ALA A 139 6.23 -2.52 -22.42
CA ALA A 139 7.47 -3.19 -22.82
C ALA A 139 7.90 -2.90 -24.28
N LYS A 140 7.02 -2.33 -25.12
CA LYS A 140 7.27 -1.97 -26.52
C LYS A 140 7.16 -0.48 -26.80
N ASP A 141 6.89 0.32 -25.77
CA ASP A 141 6.52 1.73 -25.86
C ASP A 141 5.37 2.02 -26.87
N ASP A 142 4.34 1.15 -26.89
CA ASP A 142 3.15 1.28 -27.74
C ASP A 142 2.08 2.17 -27.07
N ASP A 143 2.28 3.48 -27.18
CA ASP A 143 1.39 4.54 -26.69
C ASP A 143 -0.07 4.40 -27.17
N ALA A 144 -0.31 3.94 -28.39
CA ALA A 144 -1.64 3.78 -28.96
C ALA A 144 -2.44 2.68 -28.24
N THR A 145 -1.80 1.54 -27.97
CA THR A 145 -2.43 0.47 -27.17
C THR A 145 -2.60 0.89 -25.72
N VAL A 146 -1.60 1.54 -25.10
CA VAL A 146 -1.72 2.06 -23.74
C VAL A 146 -2.89 3.04 -23.63
N ALA A 147 -3.01 4.01 -24.55
CA ALA A 147 -4.11 4.97 -24.56
C ALA A 147 -5.49 4.29 -24.70
N ARG A 148 -5.60 3.30 -25.60
CA ARG A 148 -6.85 2.57 -25.82
C ARG A 148 -7.25 1.77 -24.59
N GLU A 149 -6.35 0.98 -24.02
CA GLU A 149 -6.68 0.10 -22.90
C GLU A 149 -6.83 0.87 -21.58
N TYR A 150 -6.02 1.91 -21.35
CA TYR A 150 -6.08 2.75 -20.16
C TYR A 150 -7.40 3.55 -20.09
N ALA A 151 -7.87 4.10 -21.21
CA ALA A 151 -9.14 4.83 -21.27
C ALA A 151 -10.36 3.97 -20.86
N VAL A 152 -10.30 2.66 -21.09
CA VAL A 152 -11.39 1.73 -20.73
C VAL A 152 -11.30 1.31 -19.26
N CYS A 153 -10.15 1.44 -18.63
CA CYS A 153 -9.90 0.91 -17.30
C CYS A 153 -10.57 1.69 -16.15
N ASN A 154 -11.06 2.91 -16.42
CA ASN A 154 -11.93 3.71 -15.54
C ASN A 154 -11.58 3.67 -14.03
N GLY A 155 -10.32 3.95 -13.68
CA GLY A 155 -9.84 4.01 -12.28
C GLY A 155 -9.41 2.69 -11.66
N TYR A 156 -9.66 1.53 -12.30
CA TYR A 156 -9.20 0.22 -11.83
C TYR A 156 -7.75 -0.10 -12.19
N CYS A 157 -7.15 0.68 -13.08
CA CYS A 157 -5.73 0.61 -13.39
C CYS A 157 -5.02 1.63 -12.51
N PRO A 158 -4.27 1.21 -11.48
CA PRO A 158 -3.53 2.13 -10.64
C PRO A 158 -2.51 2.87 -11.50
N ARG A 159 -2.81 4.14 -11.83
CA ARG A 159 -1.96 4.98 -12.70
C ARG A 159 -0.53 4.99 -12.20
N TRP A 160 -0.35 5.04 -10.89
CA TRP A 160 0.96 5.09 -10.29
C TRP A 160 1.83 3.89 -10.64
N ARG A 161 1.30 2.67 -10.51
CA ARG A 161 1.99 1.44 -10.88
C ARG A 161 2.35 1.45 -12.37
N LEU A 162 1.41 1.83 -13.23
CA LEU A 162 1.66 1.88 -14.67
C LEU A 162 2.74 2.89 -15.05
N ILE A 163 2.85 4.01 -14.34
CA ILE A 163 3.94 4.97 -14.53
C ILE A 163 5.27 4.35 -14.13
N PHE A 164 5.37 3.67 -12.98
CA PHE A 164 6.59 2.95 -12.60
C PHE A 164 6.98 1.90 -13.65
N ASP A 165 6.02 1.12 -14.14
CA ASP A 165 6.25 0.12 -15.19
C ASP A 165 6.73 0.79 -16.49
N ALA A 166 6.14 1.93 -16.87
CA ALA A 166 6.56 2.69 -18.04
C ALA A 166 8.01 3.18 -17.88
N MET A 167 8.38 3.67 -16.69
CA MET A 167 9.75 4.11 -16.43
C MET A 167 10.74 2.95 -16.46
N ALA A 168 10.41 1.84 -15.80
CA ALA A 168 11.27 0.64 -15.77
C ALA A 168 11.49 0.04 -17.17
N ASN A 169 10.54 0.22 -18.09
CA ASN A 169 10.63 -0.22 -19.48
C ASN A 169 11.18 0.87 -20.43
N HIS A 170 11.62 2.03 -19.92
CA HIS A 170 12.05 3.17 -20.76
C HIS A 170 11.00 3.60 -21.80
N ALA A 171 9.72 3.44 -21.46
CA ALA A 171 8.58 3.63 -22.36
C ALA A 171 8.13 5.10 -22.38
N SER A 172 8.99 5.99 -22.88
CA SER A 172 8.76 7.45 -22.83
C SER A 172 7.45 7.88 -23.50
N ARG A 173 7.09 7.34 -24.67
CA ARG A 173 5.85 7.73 -25.37
C ARG A 173 4.61 7.23 -24.65
N SER A 174 4.68 6.07 -24.04
CA SER A 174 3.58 5.52 -23.25
C SER A 174 3.41 6.28 -21.95
N LEU A 175 4.52 6.72 -21.35
CA LEU A 175 4.49 7.62 -20.21
C LEU A 175 3.74 8.91 -20.55
N ASP A 176 3.90 9.47 -21.75
CA ASP A 176 3.15 10.65 -22.21
C ASP A 176 1.64 10.50 -22.03
N VAL A 177 1.12 9.31 -22.34
CA VAL A 177 -0.29 8.98 -22.22
C VAL A 177 -0.71 8.94 -20.76
N LEU A 178 0.09 8.31 -19.91
CA LEU A 178 -0.22 8.11 -18.49
C LEU A 178 -0.16 9.41 -17.68
N VAL A 179 0.71 10.35 -18.08
CA VAL A 179 0.90 11.62 -17.36
C VAL A 179 0.15 12.80 -17.98
N LYS A 180 -0.54 12.60 -19.11
CA LYS A 180 -1.16 13.67 -19.92
C LYS A 180 -2.03 14.64 -19.11
N ASP A 181 -2.81 14.11 -18.18
CA ASP A 181 -3.77 14.87 -17.37
C ASP A 181 -3.27 15.11 -15.94
N LEU A 182 -2.00 14.82 -15.65
CA LEU A 182 -1.40 15.11 -14.37
C LEU A 182 -1.02 16.58 -14.26
N THR A 183 -1.33 17.13 -13.09
CA THR A 183 -0.90 18.44 -12.60
C THR A 183 -0.11 18.21 -11.31
N PRO A 184 0.65 19.20 -10.81
CA PRO A 184 1.31 19.08 -9.49
C PRO A 184 0.33 18.69 -8.36
N VAL A 185 -0.89 19.24 -8.37
CA VAL A 185 -1.91 18.94 -7.36
C VAL A 185 -2.43 17.50 -7.45
N THR A 186 -2.67 16.99 -8.67
CA THR A 186 -3.10 15.59 -8.83
C THR A 186 -1.95 14.62 -8.55
N TYR A 187 -0.72 15.01 -8.87
CA TYR A 187 0.48 14.25 -8.54
C TYR A 187 0.61 14.05 -7.02
N GLU A 188 0.42 15.12 -6.24
CA GLU A 188 0.42 15.06 -4.79
C GLU A 188 -0.74 14.19 -4.26
N ASN A 189 -1.97 14.43 -4.74
CA ASN A 189 -3.16 13.70 -4.29
C ASN A 189 -3.14 12.20 -4.60
N GLU A 190 -2.52 11.79 -5.69
CA GLU A 190 -2.37 10.37 -6.06
C GLU A 190 -1.27 9.66 -5.24
N GLY A 191 -0.54 10.39 -4.37
CA GLY A 191 0.42 9.81 -3.44
C GLY A 191 1.76 9.45 -4.07
N PHE A 192 2.11 10.01 -5.23
CA PHE A 192 3.37 9.78 -5.93
C PHE A 192 4.61 10.24 -5.14
N TYR A 193 4.41 11.15 -4.18
CA TYR A 193 5.42 11.63 -3.25
C TYR A 193 5.79 10.59 -2.18
N ARG A 194 4.90 9.62 -1.90
CA ARG A 194 5.15 8.61 -0.88
C ARG A 194 6.23 7.65 -1.33
N GLU A 195 7.16 7.36 -0.43
CA GLU A 195 8.16 6.32 -0.63
C GLU A 195 7.48 4.98 -0.90
N GLN A 196 7.80 4.40 -2.06
CA GLN A 196 7.40 3.05 -2.39
C GLN A 196 8.62 2.17 -2.24
N SER A 197 8.51 1.16 -1.38
CA SER A 197 9.52 0.12 -1.29
C SER A 197 9.51 -0.67 -2.58
N ALA A 198 10.48 -0.40 -3.44
CA ALA A 198 10.70 -1.21 -4.62
C ALA A 198 12.14 -1.70 -4.67
N THR A 199 12.28 -2.89 -5.25
CA THR A 199 13.55 -3.55 -5.44
C THR A 199 14.00 -3.29 -6.87
N MET A 200 15.21 -2.77 -7.05
CA MET A 200 15.85 -2.66 -8.36
C MET A 200 17.01 -3.64 -8.47
N CYS A 201 17.15 -4.26 -9.63
CA CYS A 201 18.37 -4.96 -9.97
C CYS A 201 19.34 -3.98 -10.65
N ARG A 202 20.54 -3.82 -10.10
CA ARG A 202 21.63 -3.13 -10.78
C ARG A 202 22.87 -4.01 -10.76
N ASP A 203 23.45 -4.27 -11.92
CA ASP A 203 24.61 -5.16 -12.14
C ASP A 203 24.58 -6.45 -11.31
N GLY A 204 23.42 -7.13 -11.30
CA GLY A 204 23.25 -8.42 -10.63
C GLY A 204 23.04 -8.37 -9.12
N VAL A 205 22.95 -7.18 -8.52
CA VAL A 205 22.61 -6.97 -7.09
C VAL A 205 21.23 -6.36 -6.96
N THR A 206 20.43 -6.93 -6.06
CA THR A 206 19.12 -6.40 -5.70
C THR A 206 19.27 -5.33 -4.63
N TYR A 207 18.88 -4.11 -4.94
CA TYR A 207 18.82 -3.01 -3.98
C TYR A 207 17.37 -2.74 -3.61
N ARG A 208 17.08 -2.65 -2.32
CA ARG A 208 15.83 -2.03 -1.86
C ARG A 208 16.06 -0.53 -1.83
N ASN A 209 15.24 0.20 -2.59
CA ASN A 209 15.20 1.65 -2.57
C ASN A 209 13.79 2.08 -2.16
N ASP A 210 13.68 2.71 -1.02
CA ASP A 210 12.46 3.38 -0.59
C ASP A 210 12.52 4.79 -1.18
N ALA A 211 11.87 4.97 -2.33
CA ALA A 211 11.94 6.22 -3.06
C ALA A 211 10.56 6.61 -3.59
N SER A 212 10.32 7.93 -3.64
CA SER A 212 9.19 8.50 -4.35
C SER A 212 9.32 8.26 -5.86
N LEU A 213 8.27 8.56 -6.63
CA LEU A 213 8.32 8.43 -8.08
C LEU A 213 9.47 9.25 -8.70
N ALA A 214 9.73 10.45 -8.15
CA ALA A 214 10.82 11.30 -8.60
C ALA A 214 12.20 10.70 -8.28
N GLY A 215 12.38 10.13 -7.08
CA GLY A 215 13.59 9.39 -6.73
C GLY A 215 13.84 8.21 -7.67
N TRP A 216 12.80 7.45 -8.01
CA TRP A 216 12.90 6.37 -8.99
C TRP A 216 13.29 6.83 -10.39
N ALA A 217 12.68 7.92 -10.88
CA ALA A 217 13.04 8.50 -12.16
C ALA A 217 14.52 8.92 -12.19
N GLY A 218 15.00 9.55 -11.11
CA GLY A 218 16.41 9.89 -10.93
C GLY A 218 17.32 8.66 -10.96
N THR A 219 16.95 7.60 -10.25
CA THR A 219 17.75 6.37 -10.19
C THR A 219 17.87 5.65 -11.53
N LEU A 220 16.81 5.62 -12.32
CA LEU A 220 16.82 4.99 -13.64
C LEU A 220 17.69 5.75 -14.65
N GLY A 221 17.93 7.05 -14.44
CA GLY A 221 18.83 7.83 -15.28
C GLY A 221 18.29 8.20 -16.65
N ASP A 222 17.02 7.93 -16.93
CA ASP A 222 16.43 8.23 -18.23
C ASP A 222 16.08 9.71 -18.32
N ARG A 223 16.96 10.48 -18.95
CA ARG A 223 16.81 11.92 -19.11
C ARG A 223 15.48 12.33 -19.74
N ALA A 224 14.99 11.60 -20.74
CA ALA A 224 13.74 11.95 -21.43
C ALA A 224 12.53 11.79 -20.49
N ILE A 225 12.54 10.74 -19.67
CA ILE A 225 11.53 10.53 -18.63
C ILE A 225 11.60 11.63 -17.56
N VAL A 226 12.81 11.92 -17.05
CA VAL A 226 13.01 12.94 -16.01
C VAL A 226 12.54 14.31 -16.50
N GLU A 227 12.96 14.75 -17.68
CA GLU A 227 12.55 16.03 -18.26
C GLU A 227 11.02 16.11 -18.47
N ARG A 228 10.37 14.97 -18.74
CA ARG A 228 8.93 14.91 -18.91
C ARG A 228 8.15 15.01 -17.59
N LEU A 229 8.66 14.42 -16.52
CA LEU A 229 8.03 14.46 -15.20
C LEU A 229 8.32 15.75 -14.44
N LEU A 230 9.45 16.40 -14.76
CA LEU A 230 9.93 17.61 -14.09
C LEU A 230 8.89 18.74 -13.93
N PRO A 231 8.00 19.04 -14.89
CA PRO A 231 6.96 20.07 -14.71
C PRO A 231 5.94 19.73 -13.60
N LEU A 232 5.86 18.47 -13.17
CA LEU A 232 4.96 18.01 -12.11
C LEU A 232 5.58 18.13 -10.71
N TRP A 233 6.89 18.38 -10.62
CA TRP A 233 7.67 18.25 -9.40
C TRP A 233 7.86 19.57 -8.65
N GLY A 234 7.63 19.52 -7.33
CA GLY A 234 8.02 20.56 -6.39
C GLY A 234 9.51 20.51 -6.05
N ALA A 235 9.91 21.26 -5.03
CA ALA A 235 11.30 21.26 -4.56
C ALA A 235 11.70 19.91 -3.96
N GLU A 236 10.81 19.30 -3.17
CA GLU A 236 11.04 17.99 -2.53
C GLU A 236 11.20 16.88 -3.56
N GLU A 237 10.36 16.81 -4.60
CA GLU A 237 10.50 15.80 -5.65
C GLU A 237 11.81 15.95 -6.43
N LYS A 238 12.22 17.18 -6.75
CA LYS A 238 13.50 17.42 -7.44
C LYS A 238 14.69 17.02 -6.56
N GLN A 239 14.60 17.26 -5.26
CA GLN A 239 15.60 16.82 -4.31
C GLN A 239 15.64 15.29 -4.21
N ALA A 240 14.48 14.63 -4.16
CA ALA A 240 14.38 13.18 -4.19
C ALA A 240 14.95 12.59 -5.49
N ALA A 241 14.69 13.23 -6.64
CA ALA A 241 15.28 12.83 -7.92
C ALA A 241 16.82 13.00 -7.95
N LEU A 242 17.36 14.04 -7.30
CA LEU A 242 18.81 14.21 -7.14
C LEU A 242 19.41 13.06 -6.32
N TYR A 243 18.80 12.68 -5.19
CA TYR A 243 19.24 11.53 -4.38
C TYR A 243 19.11 10.22 -5.14
N GLY A 244 18.01 10.08 -5.88
CA GLY A 244 17.77 8.97 -6.78
C GLY A 244 18.88 8.84 -7.81
N ALA A 245 19.28 9.94 -8.46
CA ALA A 245 20.36 9.97 -9.45
C ALA A 245 21.73 9.66 -8.83
N ALA A 246 22.00 10.16 -7.61
CA ALA A 246 23.20 9.82 -6.86
C ALA A 246 23.26 8.31 -6.57
N PHE A 247 22.16 7.73 -6.09
CA PHE A 247 22.02 6.28 -5.92
C PHE A 247 22.21 5.54 -7.24
N GLY A 248 21.58 6.01 -8.31
CA GLY A 248 21.60 5.42 -9.65
C GLY A 248 22.93 5.50 -10.37
N ASN A 249 23.91 6.24 -9.84
CA ASN A 249 25.17 6.57 -10.50
C ASN A 249 24.97 7.36 -11.81
N GLN A 250 24.13 8.41 -11.77
CA GLN A 250 23.71 9.20 -12.94
C GLN A 250 24.10 10.69 -12.83
N PRO A 251 25.38 11.05 -12.98
CA PRO A 251 25.85 12.44 -12.82
C PRO A 251 25.16 13.46 -13.73
N ASP A 252 24.76 13.06 -14.94
CA ASP A 252 24.08 13.93 -15.90
C ASP A 252 22.66 14.32 -15.45
N ILE A 253 21.97 13.41 -14.74
CA ILE A 253 20.69 13.70 -14.09
C ILE A 253 20.91 14.54 -12.83
N MET A 254 22.03 14.35 -12.10
CA MET A 254 22.36 15.22 -10.96
C MET A 254 22.56 16.67 -11.41
N ASP A 255 23.30 16.89 -12.51
CA ASP A 255 23.45 18.20 -13.15
C ASP A 255 22.09 18.80 -13.54
N LEU A 256 21.21 17.98 -14.15
CA LEU A 256 19.87 18.40 -14.54
C LEU A 256 19.03 18.83 -13.31
N MET A 257 19.06 18.06 -12.22
CA MET A 257 18.29 18.38 -11.01
C MET A 257 18.78 19.67 -10.35
N LEU A 258 20.09 19.89 -10.27
CA LEU A 258 20.64 21.16 -9.79
C LEU A 258 20.20 22.34 -10.67
N ALA A 259 20.24 22.18 -12.00
CA ALA A 259 19.79 23.22 -12.94
C ALA A 259 18.31 23.59 -12.76
N HIS A 260 17.51 22.69 -12.17
CA HIS A 260 16.08 22.89 -11.93
C HIS A 260 15.70 23.16 -10.47
N GLY A 261 16.69 23.43 -9.61
CA GLY A 261 16.50 23.96 -8.26
C GLY A 261 16.63 22.93 -7.13
N ALA A 262 17.08 21.71 -7.39
CA ALA A 262 17.62 20.86 -6.32
C ALA A 262 18.90 21.47 -5.76
N THR A 263 19.29 21.11 -4.54
CA THR A 263 20.42 21.74 -3.85
C THR A 263 21.30 20.72 -3.11
N LEU A 264 22.58 21.06 -2.99
CA LEU A 264 23.54 20.41 -2.07
C LEU A 264 23.84 21.28 -0.85
N ALA A 265 23.21 22.46 -0.75
CA ALA A 265 23.36 23.36 0.37
C ALA A 265 22.73 22.75 1.64
N PRO A 266 23.21 23.11 2.84
CA PRO A 266 22.56 22.71 4.08
C PRO A 266 21.13 23.27 4.13
N PRO A 267 20.23 22.58 4.87
CA PRO A 267 18.88 23.08 5.09
C PRO A 267 18.88 24.48 5.74
N GLY A 268 17.78 25.21 5.56
CA GLY A 268 17.60 26.50 6.21
C GLY A 268 17.55 26.35 7.74
N ALA A 269 17.83 27.44 8.48
CA ALA A 269 17.84 27.40 9.94
C ALA A 269 16.50 27.00 10.60
N ASP A 270 15.42 26.97 9.83
CA ASP A 270 14.06 26.66 10.27
C ASP A 270 13.61 25.22 9.97
N ASP A 271 14.44 24.40 9.32
CA ASP A 271 14.09 23.02 8.97
C ASP A 271 14.29 22.06 10.15
N VAL A 272 13.21 21.40 10.56
CA VAL A 272 13.08 20.66 11.84
C VAL A 272 13.83 19.32 11.84
N GLU A 273 14.25 18.82 10.69
CA GLU A 273 15.07 17.61 10.55
C GLU A 273 16.24 17.85 9.58
N PRO A 274 17.45 18.19 10.08
CA PRO A 274 18.54 18.67 9.25
C PRO A 274 19.37 17.49 8.75
N HIS A 275 18.79 16.60 7.95
CA HIS A 275 19.63 15.72 7.14
C HIS A 275 20.18 16.54 5.99
N ASP A 276 21.47 16.87 6.11
CA ASP A 276 22.20 17.67 5.16
C ASP A 276 22.09 17.10 3.73
N ALA A 277 21.70 17.92 2.76
CA ALA A 277 21.41 17.46 1.40
C ALA A 277 22.63 16.80 0.72
N LEU A 278 23.84 17.32 1.01
CA LEU A 278 25.08 16.71 0.56
C LEU A 278 25.32 15.35 1.24
N SER A 279 25.16 15.24 2.57
CA SER A 279 25.24 13.94 3.26
C SER A 279 24.29 12.92 2.66
N GLN A 280 23.02 13.27 2.45
CA GLN A 280 22.02 12.35 1.88
C GLN A 280 22.41 11.87 0.47
N ALA A 281 22.91 12.76 -0.39
CA ALA A 281 23.38 12.37 -1.72
C ALA A 281 24.61 11.45 -1.64
N VAL A 282 25.54 11.70 -0.72
CA VAL A 282 26.74 10.88 -0.51
C VAL A 282 26.37 9.51 0.08
N GLU A 283 25.45 9.45 1.05
CA GLU A 283 24.91 8.22 1.62
C GLU A 283 24.22 7.39 0.53
N ALA A 284 23.33 8.00 -0.26
CA ALA A 284 22.64 7.33 -1.35
C ALA A 284 23.61 6.76 -2.39
N ALA A 285 24.62 7.53 -2.81
CA ALA A 285 25.64 7.06 -3.74
C ALA A 285 26.51 5.94 -3.12
N THR A 286 26.84 6.04 -1.83
CA THR A 286 27.65 5.03 -1.12
C THR A 286 26.89 3.72 -0.97
N ARG A 287 25.61 3.76 -0.59
CA ARG A 287 24.71 2.59 -0.47
C ARG A 287 24.64 1.77 -1.76
N ALA A 288 24.76 2.44 -2.91
CA ALA A 288 24.74 1.79 -4.21
C ALA A 288 26.15 1.41 -4.73
N GLY A 289 27.22 1.95 -4.14
CA GLY A 289 28.57 1.88 -4.70
C GLY A 289 28.72 2.68 -6.01
N ALA A 290 28.02 3.81 -6.11
CA ALA A 290 27.97 4.70 -7.27
C ALA A 290 29.22 5.59 -7.36
N THR A 291 30.32 5.05 -7.91
CA THR A 291 31.63 5.72 -7.92
C THR A 291 31.65 7.02 -8.72
N ASP A 292 30.90 7.10 -9.83
CA ASP A 292 30.89 8.29 -10.68
C ASP A 292 30.07 9.41 -10.04
N ALA A 293 28.95 9.07 -9.41
CA ALA A 293 28.18 10.02 -8.60
C ALA A 293 29.00 10.56 -7.42
N LEU A 294 29.74 9.70 -6.71
CA LEU A 294 30.62 10.14 -5.62
C LEU A 294 31.77 11.04 -6.12
N ALA A 295 32.38 10.68 -7.26
CA ALA A 295 33.42 11.51 -7.87
C ALA A 295 32.87 12.87 -8.33
N TRP A 296 31.66 12.89 -8.90
CA TRP A 296 30.95 14.11 -9.26
C TRP A 296 30.63 14.96 -8.03
N LEU A 297 30.12 14.35 -6.95
CA LEU A 297 29.83 15.03 -5.68
C LEU A 297 31.11 15.65 -5.11
N ALA A 298 32.22 14.91 -5.12
CA ALA A 298 33.52 15.41 -4.67
C ALA A 298 34.03 16.62 -5.49
N ALA A 299 33.63 16.73 -6.76
CA ALA A 299 34.00 17.83 -7.63
C ALA A 299 33.10 19.06 -7.48
N HIS A 300 31.85 18.88 -7.03
CA HIS A 300 30.85 19.94 -6.93
C HIS A 300 30.54 20.39 -5.50
N ALA A 301 30.92 19.61 -4.49
CA ALA A 301 30.79 19.99 -3.10
C ALA A 301 31.72 21.18 -2.77
N ASP A 302 31.15 22.25 -2.23
CA ASP A 302 31.86 23.45 -1.78
C ASP A 302 32.31 23.36 -0.31
N ARG A 303 31.99 22.25 0.35
CA ARG A 303 32.24 22.00 1.78
C ARG A 303 32.43 20.50 2.04
N PRO A 304 33.08 20.14 3.16
CA PRO A 304 33.17 18.76 3.57
C PRO A 304 31.80 18.21 3.98
N VAL A 305 31.58 16.92 3.75
CA VAL A 305 30.48 16.16 4.33
C VAL A 305 30.62 16.21 5.86
N PRO A 306 29.54 16.55 6.59
CA PRO A 306 29.52 16.47 8.05
C PRO A 306 30.09 15.15 8.57
N ALA A 307 30.72 15.19 9.75
CA ALA A 307 31.20 13.98 10.41
C ALA A 307 30.02 13.18 10.98
N ASP A 308 29.25 12.55 10.10
CA ASP A 308 28.22 11.58 10.46
C ASP A 308 28.76 10.15 10.28
N ASN A 309 28.15 9.20 10.99
CA ASN A 309 28.54 7.79 10.94
C ASN A 309 27.80 7.05 9.81
N TYR A 310 26.86 7.69 9.12
CA TYR A 310 25.93 7.01 8.22
C TYR A 310 26.60 6.59 6.92
N VAL A 311 27.47 7.43 6.35
CA VAL A 311 28.23 7.08 5.13
C VAL A 311 29.02 5.77 5.30
N TRP A 312 29.66 5.58 6.46
CA TRP A 312 30.41 4.35 6.75
C TRP A 312 29.53 3.12 6.96
N VAL A 313 28.36 3.31 7.58
CA VAL A 313 27.34 2.25 7.69
C VAL A 313 26.82 1.87 6.31
N GLU A 314 26.57 2.83 5.42
CA GLU A 314 26.13 2.56 4.05
C GLU A 314 27.21 1.86 3.21
N LEU A 315 28.50 2.18 3.43
CA LEU A 315 29.61 1.45 2.82
C LEU A 315 29.61 -0.03 3.26
N GLU A 316 29.45 -0.28 4.56
CA GLU A 316 29.38 -1.65 5.09
C GLU A 316 28.17 -2.40 4.52
N ASN A 317 26.99 -1.76 4.48
CA ASN A 317 25.77 -2.32 3.90
C ASN A 317 25.96 -2.67 2.42
N TRP A 318 26.56 -1.77 1.64
CA TRP A 318 26.84 -2.01 0.22
C TRP A 318 27.79 -3.19 0.02
N ILE A 319 28.89 -3.26 0.80
CA ILE A 319 29.85 -4.37 0.74
C ILE A 319 29.16 -5.70 1.07
N ASN A 320 28.33 -5.73 2.11
CA ASN A 320 27.60 -6.94 2.53
C ASN A 320 26.53 -7.36 1.50
N ALA A 321 25.92 -6.40 0.81
CA ALA A 321 24.91 -6.66 -0.21
C ALA A 321 25.50 -6.98 -1.60
N SER A 322 26.82 -6.81 -1.79
CA SER A 322 27.47 -6.92 -3.11
C SER A 322 28.39 -8.15 -3.20
N PRO A 323 28.45 -8.83 -4.36
CA PRO A 323 29.39 -9.92 -4.55
C PRO A 323 30.85 -9.39 -4.48
N PRO A 324 31.81 -10.19 -3.96
CA PRO A 324 33.20 -9.77 -3.80
C PRO A 324 33.85 -9.23 -5.07
N SER A 325 33.55 -9.82 -6.23
CA SER A 325 34.07 -9.36 -7.53
C SER A 325 33.70 -7.91 -7.84
N ARG A 326 32.52 -7.45 -7.40
CA ARG A 326 32.01 -6.12 -7.70
C ARG A 326 32.56 -5.07 -6.76
N TRP A 327 32.39 -5.24 -5.45
CA TRP A 327 32.81 -4.19 -4.52
C TRP A 327 34.33 -4.00 -4.58
N ARG A 328 35.13 -5.04 -4.86
CA ARG A 328 36.58 -4.92 -5.05
C ARG A 328 36.97 -4.01 -6.21
N GLY A 329 36.27 -4.10 -7.34
CA GLY A 329 36.54 -3.27 -8.51
C GLY A 329 36.29 -1.78 -8.22
N ASN A 330 35.34 -1.49 -7.33
CA ASN A 330 34.88 -0.12 -7.06
C ASN A 330 35.36 0.45 -5.72
N LEU A 331 35.96 -0.37 -4.84
CA LEU A 331 36.33 0.05 -3.48
C LEU A 331 37.34 1.21 -3.48
N GLU A 332 38.39 1.11 -4.29
CA GLU A 332 39.46 2.11 -4.28
C GLU A 332 38.96 3.49 -4.78
N PRO A 333 38.29 3.61 -5.95
CA PRO A 333 37.69 4.88 -6.37
C PRO A 333 36.66 5.43 -5.37
N LEU A 334 35.85 4.55 -4.79
CA LEU A 334 34.83 4.93 -3.81
C LEU A 334 35.47 5.56 -2.58
N LEU A 335 36.44 4.88 -1.95
CA LEU A 335 37.12 5.39 -0.75
C LEU A 335 37.88 6.68 -1.06
N ASP A 336 38.48 6.82 -2.25
CA ASP A 336 39.15 8.07 -2.66
C ASP A 336 38.16 9.23 -2.78
N ALA A 337 36.98 8.98 -3.35
CA ALA A 337 35.93 9.99 -3.46
C ALA A 337 35.40 10.42 -2.08
N LEU A 338 35.16 9.47 -1.17
CA LEU A 338 34.73 9.78 0.21
C LEU A 338 35.74 10.65 0.96
N LEU A 339 37.04 10.38 0.80
CA LEU A 339 38.07 11.21 1.44
C LEU A 339 38.17 12.61 0.83
N ARG A 340 37.97 12.75 -0.49
CA ARG A 340 37.92 14.06 -1.15
C ARG A 340 36.71 14.88 -0.72
N LEU A 341 35.59 14.20 -0.47
CA LEU A 341 34.39 14.77 0.15
C LEU A 341 34.60 15.16 1.62
N GLY A 342 35.76 14.89 2.21
CA GLY A 342 36.08 15.26 3.58
C GLY A 342 35.39 14.39 4.64
N VAL A 343 34.85 13.21 4.25
CA VAL A 343 34.24 12.27 5.18
C VAL A 343 35.27 11.91 6.26
N ALA A 344 34.88 12.08 7.53
CA ALA A 344 35.76 11.86 8.66
C ALA A 344 36.24 10.40 8.69
N ARG A 345 37.54 10.20 8.93
CA ARG A 345 38.11 8.85 9.10
C ARG A 345 37.58 8.27 10.39
N GLN A 346 37.00 7.07 10.32
CA GLN A 346 36.50 6.34 11.48
C GLN A 346 37.08 4.94 11.50
N GLU A 347 37.31 4.41 12.69
CA GLU A 347 37.82 3.04 12.87
C GLU A 347 36.76 1.96 12.54
N ARG A 348 35.47 2.28 12.64
CA ARG A 348 34.37 1.32 12.51
C ARG A 348 34.41 0.46 11.23
N PRO A 349 34.60 1.04 10.02
CA PRO A 349 34.82 0.25 8.80
C PRO A 349 35.97 -0.75 8.89
N LEU A 350 37.04 -0.38 9.59
CA LEU A 350 38.21 -1.25 9.79
C LEU A 350 37.88 -2.39 10.76
N ILE A 351 37.12 -2.11 11.83
CA ILE A 351 36.58 -3.14 12.72
C ILE A 351 35.69 -4.12 11.94
N GLY A 352 34.78 -3.62 11.09
CA GLY A 352 33.95 -4.46 10.23
C GLY A 352 34.77 -5.34 9.27
N ALA A 353 35.86 -4.81 8.70
CA ALA A 353 36.79 -5.58 7.88
C ALA A 353 37.48 -6.71 8.68
N ILE A 354 37.89 -6.42 9.93
CA ILE A 354 38.53 -7.39 10.83
C ILE A 354 37.56 -8.51 11.20
N GLN A 355 36.33 -8.16 11.61
CA GLN A 355 35.28 -9.12 11.97
C GLN A 355 34.95 -10.08 10.82
N ARG A 356 34.95 -9.57 9.58
CA ARG A 356 34.75 -10.39 8.38
C ARG A 356 35.99 -11.17 7.96
N SER A 357 37.16 -10.95 8.55
CA SER A 357 38.44 -11.48 8.06
C SER A 357 38.72 -11.07 6.59
N ASP A 358 38.37 -9.84 6.22
CA ASP A 358 38.58 -9.29 4.87
C ASP A 358 39.88 -8.49 4.80
N ALA A 359 40.94 -9.15 4.34
CA ALA A 359 42.27 -8.54 4.27
C ALA A 359 42.35 -7.45 3.18
N VAL A 360 41.53 -7.55 2.13
CA VAL A 360 41.52 -6.58 1.02
C VAL A 360 40.95 -5.26 1.51
N LEU A 361 39.79 -5.28 2.15
CA LEU A 361 39.15 -4.09 2.70
C LEU A 361 40.02 -3.46 3.80
N ALA A 362 40.54 -4.26 4.74
CA ALA A 362 41.38 -3.76 5.82
C ALA A 362 42.63 -3.03 5.28
N ARG A 363 43.32 -3.60 4.29
CA ARG A 363 44.47 -2.95 3.64
C ARG A 363 44.08 -1.67 2.90
N ALA A 364 42.94 -1.66 2.21
CA ALA A 364 42.44 -0.48 1.49
C ALA A 364 42.14 0.71 2.43
N LEU A 365 41.53 0.43 3.59
CA LEU A 365 41.25 1.43 4.63
C LEU A 365 42.54 1.95 5.29
N ILE A 366 43.48 1.07 5.62
CA ILE A 366 44.76 1.44 6.25
C ILE A 366 45.61 2.32 5.32
N ARG A 367 45.69 1.99 4.02
CA ARG A 367 46.42 2.82 3.03
C ARG A 367 45.92 4.26 2.99
N ARG A 368 44.66 4.48 3.37
CA ARG A 368 43.96 5.76 3.41
C ARG A 368 44.03 6.46 4.78
N GLY A 369 44.81 5.90 5.69
CA GLY A 369 45.07 6.47 7.00
C GLY A 369 43.97 6.19 8.03
N ILE A 370 43.05 5.26 7.76
CA ILE A 370 42.11 4.76 8.77
C ILE A 370 42.88 3.85 9.72
N LYS A 371 42.70 4.09 11.02
CA LYS A 371 43.42 3.41 12.11
C LYS A 371 42.42 3.03 13.20
N LEU A 372 42.80 2.06 14.03
CA LEU A 372 42.11 1.77 15.29
C LEU A 372 42.51 2.83 16.34
N ASP A 373 41.55 3.25 17.15
CA ASP A 373 41.78 4.17 18.26
C ASP A 373 42.48 3.40 19.40
N ASP A 374 43.73 3.80 19.67
CA ASP A 374 44.69 3.15 20.59
C ASP A 374 44.88 1.62 20.45
N PRO A 375 45.85 1.17 19.64
CA PRO A 375 46.10 -0.26 19.42
C PRO A 375 46.62 -1.02 20.64
N SER A 376 46.92 -0.37 21.77
CA SER A 376 47.41 -1.03 22.99
C SER A 376 46.31 -1.60 23.89
N ASP A 377 45.09 -1.04 23.80
CA ASP A 377 43.91 -1.49 24.57
C ASP A 377 42.78 -2.02 23.67
N ASP A 378 42.92 -1.94 22.34
CA ASP A 378 41.88 -2.39 21.42
C ASP A 378 41.89 -3.93 21.21
N PRO A 379 40.80 -4.65 21.55
CA PRO A 379 40.66 -6.09 21.29
C PRO A 379 40.84 -6.47 19.79
N TRP A 380 40.69 -5.52 18.87
CA TRP A 380 40.82 -5.73 17.43
C TRP A 380 42.27 -5.69 16.93
N ALA A 381 43.21 -5.11 17.67
CA ALA A 381 44.60 -4.95 17.21
C ALA A 381 45.31 -6.29 16.92
N GLY A 382 45.11 -7.29 17.79
CA GLY A 382 45.65 -8.64 17.58
C GLY A 382 45.04 -9.37 16.38
N GLN A 383 43.74 -9.18 16.16
CA GLN A 383 43.04 -9.75 15.00
C GLN A 383 43.48 -9.09 13.70
N LEU A 384 43.62 -7.75 13.69
CA LEU A 384 44.12 -7.01 12.54
C LEU A 384 45.53 -7.47 12.15
N LYS A 385 46.43 -7.63 13.13
CA LYS A 385 47.78 -8.15 12.86
C LYS A 385 47.75 -9.55 12.23
N THR A 386 46.88 -10.42 12.73
CA THR A 386 46.69 -11.77 12.20
C THR A 386 46.16 -11.73 10.77
N LEU A 387 45.15 -10.89 10.51
CA LEU A 387 44.55 -10.69 9.19
C LEU A 387 45.56 -10.18 8.16
N LEU A 388 46.36 -9.16 8.54
CA LEU A 388 47.38 -8.57 7.66
C LEU A 388 48.60 -9.47 7.42
N ALA A 389 48.84 -10.47 8.28
CA ALA A 389 49.87 -11.49 8.08
C ALA A 389 49.41 -12.61 7.12
N GLY A 390 48.11 -12.75 6.89
CA GLY A 390 47.54 -13.69 5.93
C GLY A 390 47.69 -13.25 4.46
N PRO A 391 47.18 -14.07 3.51
CA PRO A 391 47.17 -13.74 2.09
C PRO A 391 46.52 -12.38 1.83
N ALA A 392 47.10 -11.59 0.92
CA ALA A 392 46.61 -10.24 0.64
C ALA A 392 45.23 -10.22 -0.04
N ASP A 393 44.84 -11.33 -0.67
CA ASP A 393 43.60 -11.57 -1.38
C ASP A 393 42.56 -12.35 -0.57
N ALA A 394 42.89 -12.73 0.68
CA ALA A 394 42.00 -13.45 1.57
C ALA A 394 40.67 -12.70 1.74
N ILE A 395 39.59 -13.38 1.32
CA ILE A 395 38.22 -12.95 1.55
C ILE A 395 37.77 -13.60 2.85
N GLY A 396 36.93 -12.88 3.59
CA GLY A 396 36.18 -13.45 4.68
C GLY A 396 35.40 -14.71 4.32
N THR A 397 34.87 -15.38 5.33
CA THR A 397 34.02 -16.57 5.16
C THR A 397 32.66 -16.28 4.53
N ASP A 398 32.33 -15.02 4.26
CA ASP A 398 31.13 -14.65 3.51
C ASP A 398 31.42 -14.84 2.02
N ASP A 399 31.04 -16.00 1.51
CA ASP A 399 31.11 -16.40 0.11
C ASP A 399 30.05 -15.69 -0.76
N GLY A 400 29.26 -14.80 -0.18
CA GLY A 400 28.18 -14.10 -0.85
C GLY A 400 26.88 -14.90 -0.88
N GLU A 401 26.72 -15.97 -0.08
CA GLU A 401 25.45 -16.68 0.07
C GLU A 401 24.29 -15.75 0.49
N ASN A 402 24.59 -14.63 1.15
CA ASN A 402 23.59 -13.61 1.52
C ASN A 402 23.19 -12.69 0.36
N VAL A 403 23.94 -12.69 -0.75
CA VAL A 403 23.61 -11.90 -1.93
C VAL A 403 22.49 -12.61 -2.67
N LYS A 404 21.26 -12.15 -2.48
CA LYS A 404 20.15 -12.58 -3.32
C LYS A 404 20.48 -12.17 -4.75
N PRO A 405 20.74 -13.13 -5.67
CA PRO A 405 20.91 -12.78 -7.07
C PRO A 405 19.66 -12.03 -7.51
N CYS A 406 19.80 -11.16 -8.51
CA CYS A 406 18.61 -10.65 -9.18
C CYS A 406 17.88 -11.85 -9.78
N GLU A 407 16.96 -12.44 -9.02
CA GLU A 407 15.87 -13.17 -9.61
C GLU A 407 15.25 -12.16 -10.56
N ARG A 408 15.19 -12.50 -11.86
CA ARG A 408 14.31 -11.77 -12.77
C ARG A 408 13.03 -11.63 -11.99
N ALA A 409 12.58 -10.40 -11.79
CA ALA A 409 11.26 -10.13 -11.26
C ALA A 409 10.28 -10.83 -12.21
N SER A 410 10.06 -12.13 -12.01
CA SER A 410 8.83 -12.77 -12.41
C SER A 410 7.81 -11.94 -11.67
N SER A 411 6.83 -11.46 -12.42
CA SER A 411 5.67 -10.72 -11.96
C SER A 411 4.78 -11.56 -11.01
N GLU A 412 5.38 -12.46 -10.22
CA GLU A 412 4.78 -13.28 -9.20
C GLU A 412 4.86 -12.52 -7.88
N THR A 413 4.01 -11.51 -7.75
CA THR A 413 3.50 -11.08 -6.45
C THR A 413 1.98 -11.06 -6.51
N GLU A 414 1.43 -11.55 -5.39
CA GLU A 414 0.04 -11.93 -5.08
C GLU A 414 -1.04 -10.86 -5.31
#